data_AF-A0A2I0HMT6-F1
#
_entry.id   AF-A0A2I0HMT6-F1
#
_cell.length_a   1.000
_cell.length_b   1.000
_cell.length_c   1.000
_cell.angle_alpha   90.00
_cell.angle_beta   90.00
_cell.angle_gamma   90.00
#
_symmetry.space_group_name_H-M   'P 1'
#
loop_
_entity.id
_entity.type
_entity.pdbx_description
1 polymer ?
#
loop_
_entity_poly.entity_id
_entity_poly.type
_entity_poly.pdbx_seq_one_letter_code
_entity_poly.pdbx_strand_id
1 'polypeptide(L)'
;MAASSSDRSHYRCCFDTWLTVQRQDLEELLHGAASYPDDPKKLHALVEKNVQHFEEYRENRSMLAQQDAPAFLCLAWCNTLENSLLWIGGCRPSLAIRLVYSLCGSELDARLDQYLSGERKGTISEVSGTQLNQINSLHMKILREEERLTSRMASLQEDIVDEPLASIAKELSHVGEPSETADKVLEGHALTLGRMLLEADNLRLSTLKRLVEILTTLQAVDLLASSKKLHLSLHEWGKRWNRGRSPDQGEERGGIGEVGGLLIKGERGRASEGGRGRSLERGGI
;
A
#
# COMPACT_ATOMS: atom_id res chain seq x y z
N MET A 1 6.16 3.88 22.16
CA MET A 1 6.82 2.63 22.63
C MET A 1 6.87 1.64 21.48
N ALA A 2 8.00 0.98 21.23
CA ALA A 2 8.06 -0.07 20.22
C ALA A 2 7.18 -1.26 20.65
N ALA A 3 6.34 -1.80 19.75
CA ALA A 3 5.59 -3.02 20.00
C ALA A 3 6.47 -4.12 20.61
N SER A 4 6.00 -4.72 21.71
CA SER A 4 6.69 -5.85 22.33
C SER A 4 6.77 -7.02 21.34
N SER A 5 7.68 -7.97 21.57
CA SER A 5 7.74 -9.19 20.75
C SER A 5 6.41 -9.97 20.75
N SER A 6 5.63 -9.82 21.82
CA SER A 6 4.28 -10.40 21.94
C SER A 6 3.28 -9.70 21.02
N ASP A 7 3.31 -8.36 20.94
CA ASP A 7 2.38 -7.58 20.11
C ASP A 7 2.64 -7.82 18.63
N ARG A 8 3.92 -7.86 18.22
CA ARG A 8 4.29 -8.20 16.83
C ARG A 8 3.83 -9.60 16.42
N SER A 9 3.80 -10.55 17.35
CA SER A 9 3.28 -11.90 17.09
C SER A 9 1.76 -11.91 16.89
N HIS A 10 1.02 -11.09 17.63
CA HIS A 10 -0.42 -10.92 17.45
C HIS A 10 -0.76 -10.28 16.11
N TYR A 11 -0.02 -9.24 15.70
CA TYR A 11 -0.24 -8.59 14.41
C TYR A 11 -0.03 -9.55 13.24
N ARG A 12 1.04 -10.34 13.29
CA ARG A 12 1.31 -11.40 12.32
C ARG A 12 0.21 -12.46 12.31
N CYS A 13 -0.22 -12.93 13.48
CA CYS A 13 -1.29 -13.92 13.60
C CYS A 13 -2.60 -13.44 12.96
N CYS A 14 -2.96 -12.17 13.17
CA CYS A 14 -4.12 -11.56 12.54
C CYS A 14 -4.02 -11.59 11.01
N PHE A 15 -2.84 -11.27 10.45
CA PHE A 15 -2.60 -11.30 9.01
C PHE A 15 -2.58 -12.72 8.43
N ASP A 16 -1.95 -13.68 9.11
CA ASP A 16 -1.89 -15.08 8.68
C ASP A 16 -3.29 -15.73 8.68
N THR A 17 -4.12 -15.37 9.67
CA THR A 17 -5.54 -15.77 9.72
C THR A 17 -6.31 -15.19 8.53
N TRP A 18 -6.11 -13.90 8.25
CA TRP A 18 -6.71 -13.25 7.09
C TRP A 18 -6.34 -13.92 5.76
N LEU A 19 -5.06 -14.25 5.55
CA LEU A 19 -4.61 -14.95 4.35
C LEU A 19 -5.26 -16.34 4.20
N THR A 20 -5.48 -17.03 5.31
CA THR A 20 -6.16 -18.33 5.33
C THR A 20 -7.62 -18.18 4.90
N VAL A 21 -8.33 -17.19 5.45
CA VAL A 21 -9.71 -16.86 5.04
C VAL A 21 -9.76 -16.48 3.56
N GLN A 22 -8.84 -15.65 3.07
CA GLN A 22 -8.80 -15.27 1.64
C GLN A 22 -8.60 -16.46 0.71
N ARG A 23 -7.84 -17.49 1.13
CA ARG A 23 -7.65 -18.72 0.35
C ARG A 23 -8.93 -19.54 0.29
N GLN A 24 -9.58 -19.75 1.44
CA GLN A 24 -10.84 -20.48 1.52
C GLN A 24 -11.93 -19.78 0.69
N ASP A 25 -12.10 -18.47 0.88
CA ASP A 25 -13.09 -17.71 0.13
C ASP A 25 -12.82 -17.76 -1.38
N LEU A 26 -11.55 -17.75 -1.82
CA LEU A 26 -11.21 -17.91 -3.23
C LEU A 26 -11.71 -19.25 -3.78
N GLU A 27 -11.47 -20.35 -3.05
CA GLU A 27 -11.93 -21.68 -3.46
C GLU A 27 -13.46 -21.74 -3.55
N GLU A 28 -14.17 -21.16 -2.57
CA GLU A 28 -15.63 -21.11 -2.55
C GLU A 28 -16.21 -20.25 -3.69
N LEU A 29 -15.62 -19.09 -3.96
CA LEU A 29 -16.03 -18.21 -5.06
C LEU A 29 -15.86 -18.89 -6.43
N LEU A 30 -14.71 -19.55 -6.64
CA LEU A 30 -14.43 -20.29 -7.88
C LEU A 30 -15.38 -21.48 -8.04
N HIS A 31 -15.63 -22.22 -6.96
CA HIS A 31 -16.59 -23.32 -6.98
C HIS A 31 -18.01 -22.84 -7.29
N GLY A 32 -18.44 -21.74 -6.67
CA GLY A 32 -19.77 -21.18 -6.89
C GLY A 32 -19.99 -20.68 -8.30
N ALA A 33 -19.01 -19.95 -8.85
CA ALA A 33 -19.04 -19.50 -10.24
C ALA A 33 -19.09 -20.66 -11.24
N ALA A 34 -18.47 -21.80 -10.93
CA ALA A 34 -18.48 -22.97 -11.81
C ALA A 34 -19.74 -23.85 -11.67
N SER A 35 -20.27 -23.99 -10.46
CA SER A 35 -21.28 -25.00 -10.15
C SER A 35 -22.72 -24.47 -10.24
N TYR A 36 -22.92 -23.17 -10.00
CA TYR A 36 -24.25 -22.55 -10.01
C TYR A 36 -24.22 -21.09 -10.50
N PRO A 37 -23.68 -20.82 -11.71
CA PRO A 37 -23.59 -19.46 -12.25
C PRO A 37 -24.95 -18.76 -12.39
N ASP A 38 -26.03 -19.54 -12.56
CA ASP A 38 -27.40 -19.04 -12.74
C ASP A 38 -28.22 -18.97 -11.44
N ASP A 39 -27.61 -19.22 -10.27
CA ASP A 39 -28.27 -19.11 -8.96
C ASP A 39 -27.86 -17.82 -8.24
N PRO A 40 -28.53 -16.68 -8.51
CA PRO A 40 -28.14 -15.40 -7.96
C PRO A 40 -28.25 -15.36 -6.43
N LYS A 41 -29.10 -16.18 -5.81
CA LYS A 41 -29.25 -16.22 -4.35
C LYS A 41 -28.02 -16.83 -3.68
N LYS A 42 -27.53 -17.97 -4.19
CA LYS A 42 -26.31 -18.59 -3.67
C LYS A 42 -25.08 -17.73 -3.92
N LEU A 43 -24.96 -17.13 -5.11
CA LEU A 43 -23.86 -16.22 -5.40
C LEU A 43 -23.92 -14.96 -4.51
N HIS A 44 -25.10 -14.47 -4.17
CA HIS A 44 -25.26 -13.30 -3.30
C HIS A 44 -24.77 -13.60 -1.89
N ALA A 45 -25.14 -14.77 -1.35
CA ALA A 45 -24.65 -15.22 -0.05
C ALA A 45 -23.12 -15.33 -0.02
N LEU A 46 -22.47 -15.75 -1.11
CA LEU A 46 -21.01 -15.76 -1.23
C LEU A 46 -20.42 -14.33 -1.21
N VAL A 47 -21.03 -13.39 -1.94
CA VAL A 47 -20.61 -11.99 -1.97
C VAL A 47 -20.74 -11.36 -0.59
N GLU A 48 -21.88 -11.52 0.08
CA GLU A 48 -22.13 -11.01 1.43
C GLU A 48 -21.12 -11.56 2.44
N LYS A 49 -20.92 -12.88 2.45
CA LYS A 49 -19.90 -13.53 3.31
C LYS A 49 -18.51 -12.92 3.09
N ASN A 50 -18.12 -12.71 1.84
CA ASN A 50 -16.83 -12.12 1.50
C ASN A 50 -16.70 -10.67 1.98
N VAL A 51 -17.74 -9.86 1.80
CA VAL A 51 -17.77 -8.48 2.32
C VAL A 51 -17.65 -8.49 3.85
N GLN A 52 -18.40 -9.36 4.53
CA GLN A 52 -18.35 -9.51 5.97
C GLN A 52 -16.95 -9.87 6.48
N HIS A 53 -16.27 -10.84 5.86
CA HIS A 53 -14.90 -11.19 6.23
C HIS A 53 -13.92 -10.00 6.08
N PHE A 54 -14.10 -9.14 5.07
CA PHE A 54 -13.31 -7.91 4.93
C PHE A 54 -13.61 -6.91 6.06
N GLU A 55 -14.85 -6.81 6.51
CA GLU A 55 -15.24 -5.97 7.65
C GLU A 55 -14.59 -6.44 8.94
N GLU A 56 -14.71 -7.73 9.24
CA GLU A 56 -14.12 -8.37 10.42
C GLU A 56 -12.59 -8.18 10.45
N TYR A 57 -11.92 -8.37 9.31
CA TYR A 57 -10.49 -8.11 9.21
C TYR A 57 -10.15 -6.63 9.47
N ARG A 58 -10.90 -5.70 8.87
CA ARG A 58 -10.71 -4.25 9.06
C ARG A 58 -10.95 -3.83 10.51
N GLU A 59 -11.93 -4.40 11.20
CA GLU A 59 -12.20 -4.16 12.62
C GLU A 59 -11.08 -4.68 13.52
N ASN A 60 -10.69 -5.95 13.36
CA ASN A 60 -9.59 -6.54 14.11
C ASN A 60 -8.29 -5.77 13.93
N ARG A 61 -7.97 -5.44 12.67
CA ARG A 61 -6.82 -4.62 12.33
C ARG A 61 -6.89 -3.23 12.96
N SER A 62 -8.06 -2.57 12.94
CA SER A 62 -8.22 -1.24 13.53
C SER A 62 -7.95 -1.24 15.03
N MET A 63 -8.37 -2.28 15.77
CA MET A 63 -8.10 -2.38 17.21
C MET A 63 -6.59 -2.50 17.48
N LEU A 64 -5.90 -3.30 16.68
CA LEU A 64 -4.45 -3.49 16.80
C LEU A 64 -3.68 -2.22 16.41
N ALA A 65 -4.13 -1.51 15.38
CA ALA A 65 -3.50 -0.26 14.94
C ALA A 65 -3.67 0.90 15.92
N GLN A 66 -4.68 0.87 16.80
CA GLN A 66 -4.80 1.85 17.90
C GLN A 66 -3.69 1.68 18.95
N GLN A 67 -3.07 0.50 19.03
CA GLN A 67 -1.97 0.21 19.97
C GLN A 67 -0.61 0.63 19.39
N ASP A 68 -0.37 0.37 18.10
CA ASP A 68 0.86 0.74 17.40
C ASP A 68 0.59 1.01 15.91
N ALA A 69 0.08 2.18 15.58
CA ALA A 69 -0.22 2.55 14.19
C ALA A 69 1.02 2.55 13.26
N PRO A 70 2.21 3.04 13.68
CA PRO A 70 3.42 2.95 12.87
C PRO A 70 3.74 1.54 12.38
N ALA A 71 3.53 0.50 13.20
CA ALA A 71 3.76 -0.90 12.79
C ALA A 71 2.88 -1.35 11.61
N PHE A 72 1.76 -0.67 11.35
CA PHE A 72 0.87 -0.95 10.22
C PHE A 72 1.23 -0.19 8.94
N LEU A 73 2.22 0.71 8.96
CA LEU A 73 2.72 1.41 7.78
C LEU A 73 3.94 0.73 7.16
N CYS A 74 4.67 -0.07 7.95
CA CYS A 74 5.75 -0.94 7.51
C CYS A 74 5.56 -2.32 8.14
N LEU A 75 4.86 -3.19 7.41
CA LEU A 75 4.40 -4.48 7.93
C LEU A 75 5.59 -5.44 8.02
N ALA A 76 6.10 -5.64 9.23
CA ALA A 76 7.24 -6.55 9.48
C ALA A 76 6.94 -8.02 9.12
N TRP A 77 5.67 -8.38 8.98
CA TRP A 77 5.20 -9.70 8.56
C TRP A 77 4.97 -9.83 7.05
N CYS A 78 5.10 -8.74 6.29
CA CYS A 78 5.07 -8.77 4.83
C CYS A 78 6.49 -8.72 4.25
N ASN A 79 6.65 -9.20 3.03
CA ASN A 79 7.94 -9.10 2.34
C ASN A 79 8.20 -7.68 1.80
N THR A 80 9.43 -7.41 1.34
CA THR A 80 9.82 -6.06 0.89
C THR A 80 9.05 -5.61 -0.35
N LEU A 81 8.76 -6.55 -1.26
CA LEU A 81 7.94 -6.28 -2.44
C LEU A 81 6.50 -5.95 -2.05
N GLU A 82 5.88 -6.71 -1.14
CA GLU A 82 4.55 -6.40 -0.62
C GLU A 82 4.50 -5.03 0.07
N ASN A 83 5.47 -4.73 0.94
CA ASN A 83 5.57 -3.44 1.61
C ASN A 83 5.69 -2.27 0.63
N SER A 84 6.40 -2.46 -0.50
CA SER A 84 6.55 -1.43 -1.53
C SER A 84 5.25 -1.09 -2.28
N LEU A 85 4.22 -1.95 -2.17
CA LEU A 85 2.92 -1.77 -2.81
C LEU A 85 1.86 -1.18 -1.87
N LEU A 86 2.22 -0.92 -0.60
CA LEU A 86 1.30 -0.36 0.38
C LEU A 86 1.10 1.14 0.17
N TRP A 87 -0.13 1.57 0.39
CA TRP A 87 -0.56 2.97 0.48
C TRP A 87 -1.30 3.12 1.80
N ILE A 88 -0.76 3.88 2.77
CA ILE A 88 -1.36 4.03 4.11
C ILE A 88 -1.75 2.65 4.68
N GLY A 89 -0.74 1.79 4.81
CA GLY A 89 -0.81 0.46 5.41
C GLY A 89 -1.52 -0.63 4.61
N GLY A 90 -2.16 -0.37 3.47
CA GLY A 90 -2.87 -1.40 2.70
C GLY A 90 -2.85 -1.13 1.20
N CYS A 91 -3.60 -1.89 0.42
CA CYS A 91 -3.71 -1.62 -1.03
C CYS A 91 -4.37 -0.26 -1.28
N ARG A 92 -3.99 0.43 -2.36
CA ARG A 92 -4.66 1.67 -2.76
C ARG A 92 -6.07 1.36 -3.33
N PRO A 93 -7.17 1.93 -2.80
CA PRO A 93 -8.54 1.58 -3.20
C PRO A 93 -8.83 1.61 -4.71
N SER A 94 -8.25 2.56 -5.45
CA SER A 94 -8.36 2.70 -6.90
C SER A 94 -7.82 1.49 -7.66
N LEU A 95 -6.95 0.68 -7.06
CA LEU A 95 -6.48 -0.58 -7.67
C LEU A 95 -7.61 -1.59 -7.88
N ALA A 96 -8.62 -1.61 -7.01
CA ALA A 96 -9.79 -2.48 -7.21
C ALA A 96 -10.56 -2.09 -8.48
N ILE A 97 -10.69 -0.79 -8.75
CA ILE A 97 -11.34 -0.29 -9.97
C ILE A 97 -10.47 -0.52 -11.20
N ARG A 98 -9.15 -0.27 -11.09
CA ARG A 98 -8.21 -0.55 -12.18
C ARG A 98 -8.19 -2.04 -12.53
N LEU A 99 -8.37 -2.92 -11.55
CA LEU A 99 -8.54 -4.35 -11.79
C LEU A 99 -9.80 -4.61 -12.62
N VAL A 100 -10.94 -3.98 -12.31
CA VAL A 100 -12.15 -4.09 -13.15
C VAL A 100 -11.85 -3.69 -14.60
N TYR A 101 -11.22 -2.53 -14.82
CA TYR A 101 -10.86 -2.10 -16.19
C TYR A 101 -9.90 -3.07 -16.89
N SER A 102 -8.93 -3.61 -16.15
CA SER A 102 -8.00 -4.59 -16.69
C SER A 102 -8.72 -5.86 -17.13
N LEU A 103 -9.66 -6.36 -16.33
CA LEU A 103 -10.41 -7.58 -16.63
C LEU A 103 -11.42 -7.36 -17.77
N CYS A 104 -12.04 -6.17 -17.84
CA CYS A 104 -12.83 -5.75 -19.00
C CYS A 104 -12.00 -5.66 -20.29
N GLY A 105 -10.77 -5.13 -20.20
CA GLY A 105 -9.91 -4.90 -21.36
C GLY A 105 -9.17 -6.14 -21.85
N SER A 106 -8.70 -7.01 -20.94
CA SER A 106 -7.89 -8.19 -21.30
C SER A 106 -8.67 -9.27 -22.04
N GLU A 107 -9.99 -9.30 -21.93
CA GLU A 107 -10.84 -10.22 -22.68
C GLU A 107 -11.21 -9.72 -24.09
N LEU A 108 -10.98 -8.44 -24.39
CA LEU A 108 -11.21 -7.91 -25.74
C LEU A 108 -10.19 -8.48 -26.75
N ASP A 109 -8.94 -8.70 -26.32
CA ASP A 109 -7.86 -9.23 -27.18
C ASP A 109 -7.85 -10.77 -27.25
N ALA A 110 -8.33 -11.47 -26.21
CA ALA A 110 -8.28 -12.94 -26.14
C ALA A 110 -9.54 -13.66 -26.65
N ARG A 111 -10.66 -12.94 -26.87
CA ARG A 111 -11.98 -13.56 -27.09
C ARG A 111 -12.71 -13.07 -28.34
N LEU A 112 -12.00 -12.58 -29.36
CA LEU A 112 -12.63 -12.22 -30.64
C LEU A 112 -13.47 -13.40 -31.20
N ASP A 113 -12.98 -14.63 -31.08
CA ASP A 113 -13.68 -15.85 -31.55
C ASP A 113 -14.85 -16.28 -30.65
N GLN A 114 -14.74 -16.11 -29.32
CA GLN A 114 -15.83 -16.44 -28.39
C GLN A 114 -16.99 -15.42 -28.45
N TYR A 115 -16.66 -14.14 -28.66
CA TYR A 115 -17.66 -13.09 -28.85
C TYR A 115 -18.47 -13.29 -30.13
N LEU A 116 -17.84 -13.82 -31.20
CA LEU A 116 -18.50 -14.21 -32.45
C LEU A 116 -19.37 -15.47 -32.29
N SER A 117 -19.04 -16.35 -31.35
CA SER A 117 -19.81 -17.58 -31.06
C SER A 117 -21.05 -17.36 -30.16
N GLY A 118 -21.18 -16.19 -29.52
CA GLY A 118 -22.35 -15.84 -28.72
C GLY A 118 -22.42 -16.46 -27.31
N GLU A 119 -21.39 -17.20 -26.86
CA GLU A 119 -21.29 -17.71 -25.49
C GLU A 119 -20.97 -16.58 -24.51
N ARG A 120 -22.00 -16.03 -23.87
CA ARG A 120 -21.86 -15.05 -22.78
C ARG A 120 -21.74 -15.77 -21.45
N LYS A 121 -20.69 -15.46 -20.68
CA LYS A 121 -20.40 -16.11 -19.39
C LYS A 121 -20.82 -15.24 -18.20
N GLY A 122 -21.30 -14.00 -18.44
CA GLY A 122 -21.76 -13.08 -17.38
C GLY A 122 -20.67 -12.66 -16.40
N THR A 123 -19.40 -12.80 -16.79
CA THR A 123 -18.20 -12.50 -16.00
C THR A 123 -17.92 -10.99 -15.93
N ILE A 124 -16.95 -10.57 -15.13
CA ILE A 124 -16.58 -9.14 -14.97
C ILE A 124 -16.17 -8.47 -16.30
N SER A 125 -15.81 -9.26 -17.30
CA SER A 125 -15.55 -8.80 -18.65
C SER A 125 -16.77 -8.27 -19.40
N GLU A 126 -17.98 -8.66 -19.00
CA GLU A 126 -19.25 -8.23 -19.59
C GLU A 126 -19.90 -7.05 -18.83
N VAL A 127 -19.10 -6.18 -18.21
CA VAL A 127 -19.60 -4.96 -17.57
C VAL A 127 -20.30 -4.08 -18.60
N SER A 128 -21.57 -3.76 -18.35
CA SER A 128 -22.38 -2.93 -19.24
C SER A 128 -21.92 -1.46 -19.26
N GLY A 129 -22.29 -0.71 -20.30
CA GLY A 129 -21.94 0.71 -20.40
C GLY A 129 -22.48 1.57 -19.24
N THR A 130 -23.66 1.22 -18.71
CA THR A 130 -24.24 1.90 -17.54
C THR A 130 -23.42 1.61 -16.28
N GLN A 131 -23.05 0.35 -16.04
CA GLN A 131 -22.17 -0.03 -14.94
C GLN A 131 -20.79 0.64 -15.07
N LEU A 132 -20.22 0.68 -16.28
CA LEU A 132 -18.93 1.33 -16.52
C LEU A 132 -18.97 2.83 -16.20
N ASN A 133 -20.06 3.52 -16.56
CA ASN A 133 -20.27 4.92 -16.20
C ASN A 133 -20.37 5.11 -14.67
N GLN A 134 -21.07 4.22 -13.97
CA GLN A 134 -21.14 4.24 -12.50
C GLN A 134 -19.78 3.97 -11.85
N ILE A 135 -19.02 3.00 -12.36
CA ILE A 135 -17.66 2.68 -11.90
C ILE A 135 -16.72 3.85 -12.15
N ASN A 136 -16.79 4.51 -13.31
CA ASN A 136 -15.98 5.70 -13.60
C ASN A 136 -16.32 6.88 -12.66
N SER A 137 -17.61 7.10 -12.39
CA SER A 137 -18.03 8.09 -11.40
C SER A 137 -17.51 7.77 -9.99
N LEU A 138 -17.56 6.49 -9.59
CA LEU A 138 -16.99 6.01 -8.34
C LEU A 138 -15.47 6.23 -8.29
N HIS A 139 -14.77 5.93 -9.38
CA HIS A 139 -13.32 6.11 -9.50
C HIS A 139 -12.90 7.56 -9.26
N MET A 140 -13.58 8.51 -9.88
CA MET A 140 -13.28 9.93 -9.69
C MET A 140 -13.49 10.38 -8.24
N LYS A 141 -14.46 9.81 -7.52
CA LYS A 141 -14.66 10.10 -6.09
C LYS A 141 -13.53 9.52 -5.25
N ILE A 142 -13.17 8.26 -5.48
CA ILE A 142 -12.08 7.59 -4.77
C ILE A 142 -10.75 8.29 -4.99
N LEU A 143 -10.43 8.72 -6.21
CA LEU A 143 -9.20 9.45 -6.50
C LEU A 143 -9.08 10.75 -5.70
N ARG A 144 -10.19 11.47 -5.50
CA ARG A 144 -10.21 12.69 -4.67
C ARG A 144 -9.94 12.37 -3.20
N GLU A 145 -10.55 11.32 -2.67
CA GLU A 145 -10.33 10.90 -1.28
C GLU A 145 -8.91 10.33 -1.06
N GLU A 146 -8.39 9.58 -2.03
CA GLU A 146 -7.00 9.11 -2.01
C GLU A 146 -6.01 10.28 -2.04
N GLU A 147 -6.27 11.30 -2.88
CA GLU A 147 -5.43 12.50 -2.92
C GLU A 147 -5.48 13.22 -1.58
N ARG A 148 -6.68 13.48 -1.05
CA ARG A 148 -6.87 14.12 0.27
C ARG A 148 -6.10 13.40 1.38
N LEU A 149 -6.15 12.07 1.42
CA LEU A 149 -5.43 11.27 2.42
C LEU A 149 -3.91 11.25 2.17
N THR A 150 -3.48 11.24 0.90
CA THR A 150 -2.07 11.28 0.52
C THR A 150 -1.44 12.62 0.89
N SER A 151 -2.09 13.75 0.58
CA SER A 151 -1.59 15.09 0.93
C SER A 151 -1.50 15.24 2.44
N ARG A 152 -2.49 14.75 3.21
CA ARG A 152 -2.43 14.75 4.68
C ARG A 152 -1.28 13.91 5.22
N MET A 153 -0.95 12.80 4.58
CA MET A 153 0.15 11.94 5.02
C MET A 153 1.48 12.64 4.77
N ALA A 154 1.62 13.32 3.63
CA ALA A 154 2.78 14.14 3.33
C ALA A 154 2.94 15.28 4.36
N SER A 155 1.89 16.05 4.64
CA SER A 155 1.95 17.11 5.67
C SER A 155 2.35 16.54 7.04
N LEU A 156 1.76 15.42 7.46
CA LEU A 156 2.12 14.79 8.75
C LEU A 156 3.60 14.35 8.79
N GLN A 157 4.18 13.94 7.66
CA GLN A 157 5.60 13.59 7.56
C GLN A 157 6.51 14.83 7.59
N GLU A 158 6.05 15.95 7.03
CA GLU A 158 6.74 17.25 7.06
C GLU A 158 6.70 17.87 8.46
N ASP A 159 5.55 17.74 9.15
CA ASP A 159 5.30 18.29 10.49
C ASP A 159 6.31 17.79 11.53
N ILE A 160 7.00 16.66 11.32
CA ILE A 160 8.06 16.17 12.23
C ILE A 160 9.14 17.24 12.49
N VAL A 161 9.43 18.08 11.49
CA VAL A 161 10.45 19.15 11.58
C VAL A 161 9.87 20.43 12.17
N ASP A 162 8.60 20.73 11.88
CA ASP A 162 7.89 21.91 12.37
C ASP A 162 7.36 21.72 13.81
N GLU A 163 7.20 20.47 14.24
CA GLU A 163 6.94 20.06 15.62
C GLU A 163 8.16 20.31 16.52
N PRO A 164 7.97 20.48 17.84
CA PRO A 164 9.05 20.85 18.75
C PRO A 164 10.19 19.82 18.83
N LEU A 165 10.11 18.68 18.15
CA LEU A 165 11.15 17.65 18.13
C LEU A 165 12.52 18.19 17.75
N ALA A 166 12.61 19.07 16.75
CA ALA A 166 13.89 19.67 16.36
C ALA A 166 14.48 20.57 17.47
N SER A 167 13.62 21.36 18.13
CA SER A 167 14.01 22.21 19.26
C SER A 167 14.39 21.39 20.49
N ILE A 168 13.60 20.36 20.82
CA ILE A 168 13.87 19.43 21.91
C ILE A 168 15.20 18.73 21.68
N ALA A 169 15.44 18.20 20.47
CA ALA A 169 16.69 17.52 20.13
C ALA A 169 17.92 18.43 20.26
N LYS A 170 17.77 19.74 20.00
CA LYS A 170 18.84 20.74 20.19
C LYS A 170 19.14 21.02 21.66
N GLU A 171 18.14 20.94 22.53
CA GLU A 171 18.25 21.22 23.96
C GLU A 171 18.81 20.04 24.77
N LEU A 172 18.70 18.81 24.24
CA LEU A 172 19.27 17.62 24.87
C LEU A 172 20.81 17.66 24.88
N SER A 173 21.40 17.15 25.95
CA SER A 173 22.86 17.17 26.15
C SER A 173 23.57 16.16 25.25
N HIS A 174 22.90 15.07 24.89
CA HIS A 174 23.43 14.04 23.99
C HIS A 174 22.29 13.28 23.29
N VAL A 175 22.61 12.67 22.15
CA VAL A 175 21.66 11.84 21.38
C VAL A 175 21.24 10.62 22.19
N GLY A 176 19.93 10.36 22.25
CA GLY A 176 19.36 9.23 22.98
C GLY A 176 18.99 9.53 24.44
N GLU A 177 19.21 10.75 24.91
CA GLU A 177 18.71 11.22 26.20
C GLU A 177 17.17 11.15 26.23
N PRO A 178 16.55 10.53 27.25
CA PRO A 178 15.10 10.41 27.33
C PRO A 178 14.44 11.78 27.50
N SER A 179 13.33 12.00 26.80
CA SER A 179 12.57 13.26 26.86
C SER A 179 11.07 12.98 26.85
N GLU A 180 10.42 13.20 27.98
CA GLU A 180 8.96 13.03 28.11
C GLU A 180 8.19 13.93 27.13
N THR A 181 8.71 15.11 26.84
CA THR A 181 8.11 16.03 25.86
C THR A 181 8.20 15.45 24.45
N ALA A 182 9.36 14.88 24.06
CA ALA A 182 9.49 14.23 22.76
C ALA A 182 8.58 12.99 22.66
N ASP A 183 8.51 12.18 23.72
CA ASP A 183 7.66 11.00 23.77
C ASP A 183 6.17 11.35 23.55
N LYS A 184 5.67 12.41 24.20
CA LYS A 184 4.30 12.91 24.02
C LYS A 184 4.00 13.36 22.58
N VAL A 185 4.97 14.02 21.94
CA VAL A 185 4.83 14.47 20.55
C VAL A 185 4.77 13.27 19.61
N LEU A 186 5.69 12.31 19.77
CA LEU A 186 5.71 11.07 18.99
C LEU A 186 4.46 10.21 19.20
N GLU A 187 3.90 10.19 20.42
CA GLU A 187 2.63 9.53 20.71
C GLU A 187 1.46 10.22 19.98
N GLY A 188 1.41 11.56 19.99
CA GLY A 188 0.44 12.34 19.21
C GLY A 188 0.52 12.07 17.71
N HIS A 189 1.75 11.96 17.18
CA HIS A 189 2.01 11.58 15.80
C HIS A 189 1.47 10.17 15.49
N ALA A 190 1.78 9.18 16.33
CA ALA A 190 1.29 7.81 16.18
C ALA A 190 -0.25 7.73 16.22
N LEU A 191 -0.91 8.47 17.11
CA LEU A 191 -2.37 8.55 17.17
C LEU A 191 -2.97 9.13 15.87
N THR A 192 -2.29 10.12 15.28
CA THR A 192 -2.71 10.72 14.01
C THR A 192 -2.58 9.72 12.85
N LEU A 193 -1.48 8.97 12.80
CA LEU A 193 -1.32 7.87 11.84
C LEU A 193 -2.42 6.81 12.00
N GLY A 194 -2.79 6.47 13.23
CA GLY A 194 -3.89 5.53 13.51
C GLY A 194 -5.23 5.99 12.94
N ARG A 195 -5.57 7.28 13.09
CA ARG A 195 -6.78 7.86 12.49
C ARG A 195 -6.73 7.82 10.97
N MET A 196 -5.58 8.14 10.37
CA MET A 196 -5.41 8.10 8.92
C MET A 196 -5.54 6.67 8.36
N LEU A 197 -4.98 5.69 9.07
CA LEU A 197 -5.11 4.28 8.70
C LEU A 197 -6.58 3.84 8.70
N LEU A 198 -7.33 4.22 9.74
CA LEU A 198 -8.76 3.94 9.85
C LEU A 198 -9.56 4.56 8.70
N GLU A 199 -9.27 5.82 8.34
CA GLU A 199 -9.90 6.48 7.19
C GLU A 199 -9.58 5.76 5.87
N ALA A 200 -8.32 5.34 5.67
CA ALA A 200 -7.91 4.60 4.49
C ALA A 200 -8.59 3.22 4.40
N ASP A 201 -8.70 2.51 5.52
CA ASP A 201 -9.40 1.21 5.58
C ASP A 201 -10.91 1.35 5.36
N ASN A 202 -11.53 2.44 5.83
CA ASN A 202 -12.91 2.78 5.49
C ASN A 202 -13.09 3.05 3.99
N LEU A 203 -12.14 3.73 3.36
CA LEU A 203 -12.17 3.98 1.92
C LEU A 203 -12.06 2.66 1.13
N ARG A 204 -11.22 1.71 1.57
CA ARG A 204 -11.13 0.36 0.97
C ARG A 204 -12.45 -0.39 1.06
N LEU A 205 -13.04 -0.46 2.26
CA LEU A 205 -14.28 -1.21 2.49
C LEU A 205 -15.45 -0.58 1.72
N SER A 206 -15.60 0.74 1.77
CA SER A 206 -16.65 1.44 1.03
C SER A 206 -16.49 1.29 -0.48
N THR A 207 -15.25 1.29 -1.00
CA THR A 207 -14.98 1.00 -2.41
C THR A 207 -15.44 -0.40 -2.79
N LEU A 208 -15.10 -1.41 -1.98
CA LEU A 208 -15.52 -2.79 -2.21
C LEU A 208 -17.05 -2.90 -2.22
N LYS A 209 -17.72 -2.39 -1.19
CA LYS A 209 -19.19 -2.39 -1.09
C LYS A 209 -19.84 -1.72 -2.29
N ARG A 210 -19.32 -0.56 -2.70
CA ARG A 210 -19.89 0.18 -3.81
C ARG A 210 -19.67 -0.52 -5.16
N LEU A 211 -18.55 -1.22 -5.34
CA LEU A 211 -18.34 -2.05 -6.53
C LEU A 211 -19.33 -3.21 -6.58
N VAL A 212 -19.51 -3.95 -5.48
CA VAL A 212 -20.45 -5.08 -5.47
C VAL A 212 -21.93 -4.64 -5.63
N GLU A 213 -22.26 -3.41 -5.24
CA GLU A 213 -23.59 -2.80 -5.50
C GLU A 213 -23.82 -2.43 -6.97
N ILE A 214 -22.76 -2.09 -7.71
CA ILE A 214 -22.85 -1.72 -9.13
C ILE A 214 -22.89 -2.96 -10.03
N LEU A 215 -22.13 -3.98 -9.64
CA LEU A 215 -21.96 -5.20 -10.41
C LEU A 215 -23.16 -6.15 -10.26
N THR A 216 -23.38 -7.01 -11.25
CA THR A 216 -24.24 -8.17 -11.03
C THR A 216 -23.58 -9.14 -10.06
N THR A 217 -24.35 -10.00 -9.42
CA THR A 217 -23.81 -10.94 -8.42
C THR A 217 -22.70 -11.83 -8.99
N LEU A 218 -22.84 -12.31 -10.23
CA LEU A 218 -21.81 -13.12 -10.89
C LEU A 218 -20.54 -12.32 -11.20
N GLN A 219 -20.68 -11.08 -11.67
CA GLN A 219 -19.55 -10.16 -11.87
C GLN A 219 -18.84 -9.84 -10.55
N ALA A 220 -19.59 -9.64 -9.46
CA ALA A 220 -19.03 -9.40 -8.14
C ALA A 220 -18.24 -10.60 -7.63
N VAL A 221 -18.76 -11.82 -7.80
CA VAL A 221 -18.04 -13.07 -7.48
C VAL A 221 -16.73 -13.15 -8.27
N ASP A 222 -16.76 -12.87 -9.56
CA ASP A 222 -15.58 -12.92 -10.43
C ASP A 222 -14.52 -11.86 -10.06
N LEU A 223 -14.96 -10.64 -9.76
CA LEU A 223 -14.09 -9.57 -9.25
C LEU A 223 -13.44 -9.96 -7.91
N LEU A 224 -14.22 -10.50 -6.97
CA LEU A 224 -13.72 -10.93 -5.66
C LEU A 224 -12.70 -12.06 -5.79
N ALA A 225 -12.97 -13.05 -6.64
CA ALA A 225 -12.07 -14.16 -6.92
C ALA A 225 -10.78 -13.67 -7.57
N SER A 226 -10.88 -12.81 -8.58
CA SER A 226 -9.73 -12.23 -9.27
C SER A 226 -8.86 -11.38 -8.34
N SER A 227 -9.49 -10.55 -7.49
CA SER A 227 -8.80 -9.73 -6.49
C SER A 227 -8.03 -10.59 -5.48
N LYS A 228 -8.66 -11.64 -4.95
CA LYS A 228 -8.04 -12.60 -4.03
C LYS A 228 -6.88 -13.34 -4.67
N LYS A 229 -7.09 -13.84 -5.88
CA LYS A 229 -6.06 -14.56 -6.64
C LYS A 229 -4.85 -13.67 -6.89
N LEU A 230 -5.05 -12.39 -7.24
CA LEU A 230 -3.98 -11.43 -7.40
C LEU A 230 -3.22 -11.19 -6.09
N HIS A 231 -3.93 -10.92 -4.99
CA HIS A 231 -3.32 -10.71 -3.67
C HIS A 231 -2.50 -11.92 -3.20
N LEU A 232 -3.08 -13.13 -3.25
CA LEU A 232 -2.39 -14.36 -2.87
C LEU A 232 -1.20 -14.66 -3.78
N SER A 233 -1.29 -14.34 -5.08
CA SER A 233 -0.17 -14.51 -6.01
C SER A 233 0.97 -13.55 -5.70
N LEU A 234 0.68 -12.27 -5.44
CA LEU A 234 1.67 -11.27 -5.02
C LEU A 234 2.39 -11.72 -3.74
N HIS A 235 1.65 -12.26 -2.78
CA HIS A 235 2.22 -12.79 -1.54
C HIS A 235 3.21 -13.93 -1.81
N GLU A 236 2.84 -14.91 -2.65
CA GLU A 236 3.72 -16.02 -3.00
C GLU A 236 4.91 -15.62 -3.87
N TRP A 237 4.73 -14.66 -4.79
CA TRP A 237 5.83 -14.11 -5.58
C TRP A 237 6.81 -13.34 -4.71
N GLY A 238 6.33 -12.53 -3.77
CA GLY A 238 7.19 -11.80 -2.87
C GLY A 238 7.97 -12.69 -1.90
N LYS A 239 7.40 -13.82 -1.44
CA LYS A 239 8.14 -14.87 -0.72
C LYS A 239 9.32 -15.41 -1.54
N ARG A 240 9.12 -15.66 -2.85
CA ARG A 240 10.18 -16.13 -3.75
C ARG A 240 11.24 -15.05 -3.99
N TRP A 241 10.81 -13.81 -4.18
CA TRP A 241 11.67 -12.65 -4.38
C TRP A 241 12.66 -12.44 -3.24
N ASN A 242 12.20 -12.56 -1.99
CA ASN A 242 13.07 -12.44 -0.81
C ASN A 242 14.06 -13.61 -0.65
N ARG A 243 13.64 -14.85 -0.98
CA ARG A 243 14.53 -16.02 -0.92
C ARG A 243 15.71 -15.92 -1.88
N GLY A 244 15.50 -15.42 -3.10
CA GLY A 244 16.57 -15.24 -4.09
C GLY A 244 17.56 -14.10 -3.79
N ARG A 245 17.38 -13.39 -2.66
CA ARG A 245 18.15 -12.20 -2.28
C ARG A 245 18.63 -12.20 -0.83
N SER A 246 18.32 -13.25 -0.08
CA SER A 246 18.95 -13.46 1.21
C SER A 246 20.41 -13.84 0.94
N PRO A 247 21.40 -13.11 1.49
CA PRO A 247 22.79 -13.53 1.34
C PRO A 247 22.91 -14.94 1.90
N ASP A 248 23.45 -15.82 1.08
CA ASP A 248 23.78 -17.19 1.48
C ASP A 248 24.58 -17.11 2.78
N GLN A 249 24.08 -17.71 3.86
CA GLN A 249 24.89 -17.94 5.05
C GLN A 249 25.81 -19.11 4.71
N GLY A 250 26.88 -18.81 3.99
CA GLY A 250 27.91 -19.73 3.57
C GLY A 250 29.27 -19.03 3.49
N GLU A 251 30.21 -19.54 4.28
CA GLU A 251 31.65 -19.26 4.32
C GLU A 251 32.14 -18.02 5.11
N GLU A 252 32.35 -18.27 6.41
CA GLU A 252 33.64 -17.94 7.03
C GLU A 252 34.78 -18.52 6.18
N ARG A 253 35.42 -17.70 5.33
CA ARG A 253 36.85 -17.84 5.03
C ARG A 253 37.50 -16.48 4.97
N GLY A 254 38.52 -16.34 5.81
CA GLY A 254 39.18 -15.08 6.12
C GLY A 254 39.84 -14.39 4.95
N GLY A 255 40.02 -13.09 5.12
CA GLY A 255 40.80 -12.22 4.26
C GLY A 255 40.86 -10.84 4.88
N ILE A 256 41.86 -10.62 5.71
CA ILE A 256 42.26 -9.30 6.22
C ILE A 256 42.54 -8.40 5.00
N GLY A 257 41.91 -7.24 4.95
CA GLY A 257 42.13 -6.24 3.92
C GLY A 257 41.61 -4.89 4.37
N GLU A 258 42.48 -4.14 5.06
CA GLU A 258 42.28 -2.72 5.36
C GLU A 258 41.96 -1.92 4.10
N VAL A 259 40.90 -1.10 4.15
CA VAL A 259 40.83 0.20 3.46
C VAL A 259 40.05 1.09 4.41
N GLY A 260 40.68 1.94 5.22
CA GLY A 260 41.45 3.09 4.72
C GLY A 260 40.48 4.24 4.52
N GLY A 261 40.16 4.96 5.60
CA GLY A 261 39.23 6.08 5.58
C GLY A 261 39.71 7.20 4.64
N LEU A 262 38.75 7.93 4.06
CA LEU A 262 39.04 9.22 3.44
C LEU A 262 38.11 10.28 4.02
N LEU A 263 38.67 10.99 5.00
CA LEU A 263 38.25 12.29 5.44
C LEU A 263 38.20 13.26 4.24
N ILE A 264 37.11 14.02 4.18
CA ILE A 264 37.03 15.25 3.40
C ILE A 264 38.03 16.25 4.00
N LYS A 265 39.15 16.52 3.30
CA LYS A 265 40.01 17.66 3.57
C LYS A 265 39.56 18.83 2.70
N GLY A 266 39.04 19.86 3.36
CA GLY A 266 39.00 21.21 2.80
C GLY A 266 40.40 21.82 2.82
N GLU A 267 40.73 22.56 1.77
CA GLU A 267 41.82 23.53 1.81
C GLU A 267 41.31 24.91 1.37
N ARG A 268 41.68 25.88 2.20
CA ARG A 268 41.44 27.31 2.08
C ARG A 268 42.83 27.96 2.09
N GLY A 269 43.15 28.80 1.12
CA GLY A 269 44.33 29.70 1.15
C GLY A 269 44.61 30.27 -0.24
N ARG A 270 44.26 31.54 -0.52
CA ARG A 270 45.11 32.76 -0.44
C ARG A 270 46.25 32.75 -1.46
N ALA A 271 46.65 33.82 -2.15
CA ALA A 271 46.22 35.20 -2.37
C ALA A 271 47.23 35.80 -3.39
N SER A 272 47.00 37.05 -3.83
CA SER A 272 47.93 37.93 -4.57
C SER A 272 48.11 37.62 -6.06
N GLU A 273 48.20 38.58 -7.01
CA GLU A 273 48.20 40.04 -6.97
C GLU A 273 48.23 40.58 -8.41
N GLY A 274 47.76 41.80 -8.62
CA GLY A 274 48.11 42.68 -9.75
C GLY A 274 47.25 42.50 -11.02
N GLY A 275 46.69 43.53 -11.64
CA GLY A 275 46.79 44.96 -11.46
C GLY A 275 46.48 45.66 -12.79
N ARG A 276 45.61 46.68 -12.74
CA ARG A 276 45.45 47.83 -13.65
C ARG A 276 45.08 47.59 -15.12
N GLY A 277 44.09 48.37 -15.59
CA GLY A 277 44.05 48.81 -16.99
C GLY A 277 42.68 49.25 -17.47
N ARG A 278 42.52 50.56 -17.69
CA ARG A 278 41.32 51.23 -18.21
C ARG A 278 41.11 50.93 -19.70
N SER A 279 39.86 51.02 -20.19
CA SER A 279 39.43 52.12 -21.07
C SER A 279 38.10 51.83 -21.77
N LEU A 280 37.30 52.89 -21.84
CA LEU A 280 36.12 53.06 -22.70
C LEU A 280 36.50 53.01 -24.19
N GLU A 281 35.60 52.52 -25.04
CA GLU A 281 34.93 53.29 -26.11
C GLU A 281 34.37 52.44 -27.27
N ARG A 282 33.23 52.93 -27.80
CA ARG A 282 32.71 52.87 -29.19
C ARG A 282 32.07 51.59 -29.74
N GLY A 283 30.76 51.68 -29.91
CA GLY A 283 30.04 51.35 -31.16
C GLY A 283 28.82 52.28 -31.22
N GLY A 284 28.51 53.03 -32.28
CA GLY A 284 28.92 52.93 -33.68
C GLY A 284 27.66 52.79 -34.55
N ILE A 285 27.00 53.93 -34.76
CA ILE A 285 26.00 54.30 -35.79
C ILE A 285 24.77 53.38 -35.94
#